data_AF-A0A1U7WI85-F1
#
_entry.id   AF-A0A1U7WI85-F1
#
_cell.length_a   1.000
_cell.length_b   1.000
_cell.length_c   1.000
_cell.angle_alpha   90.00
_cell.angle_beta   90.00
_cell.angle_gamma   90.00
#
_symmetry.space_group_name_H-M   'P 1'
#
loop_
_entity.id
_entity.type
_entity.pdbx_description
1 polymer ?
#
loop_
_entity_poly.entity_id
_entity_poly.type
_entity_poly.pdbx_seq_one_letter_code
_entity_poly.pdbx_strand_id
1 'polypeptide(L)'
;MTINGKQGGNSDTTSSPTILVSDEFLEFLQYHKSIKESSSVTAFAGPDKTCLITSSNKWVIDSGATNHMTDNPNIFSSFRSHKAPSSLTVADGTTCSSVGSGTVKPTSSITLSSVLSLPNLAFNLISVSKITRDLNYCVAFFPNHCLFLHLTTKQIIGKGYLCGDLYILDEWEPQSIALVLCLLLKHIVDWGIPLCLC
;
A
#
# COMPACT_ATOMS: atom_id res chain seq x y z
N MET A 1 -4.22 11.75 53.24
CA MET A 1 -3.15 12.56 53.85
C MET A 1 -2.91 13.72 52.92
N THR A 2 -3.42 14.90 53.27
CA THR A 2 -3.29 16.13 52.48
C THR A 2 -2.12 16.92 53.04
N ILE A 3 -1.23 17.44 52.19
CA ILE A 3 -0.28 18.50 52.58
C ILE A 3 -0.29 19.58 51.51
N ASN A 4 -0.51 20.81 51.98
CA ASN A 4 -0.63 22.06 51.23
C ASN A 4 0.71 22.56 50.68
N GLY A 5 0.61 23.40 49.66
CA GLY A 5 1.69 23.86 48.81
C GLY A 5 2.68 24.86 49.40
N LYS A 6 3.71 25.13 48.60
CA LYS A 6 4.59 26.29 48.70
C LYS A 6 4.81 26.83 47.28
N GLN A 7 4.35 28.06 47.04
CA GLN A 7 4.69 28.84 45.85
C GLN A 7 6.07 29.48 46.02
N GLY A 8 6.80 29.59 44.91
CA GLY A 8 7.90 30.55 44.76
C GLY A 8 8.91 30.15 43.70
N GLY A 9 8.95 30.91 42.59
CA GLY A 9 10.12 31.00 41.72
C GLY A 9 9.87 30.62 40.27
N ASN A 10 9.46 31.60 39.46
CA ASN A 10 9.40 31.52 38.01
C ASN A 10 10.83 31.46 37.43
N SER A 11 11.13 30.42 36.65
CA SER A 11 12.13 30.50 35.58
C SER A 11 11.55 29.75 34.38
N ASP A 12 10.88 30.51 33.52
CA ASP A 12 10.48 30.11 32.18
C ASP A 12 11.70 29.60 31.41
N THR A 13 11.87 28.29 31.36
CA THR A 13 12.53 27.62 30.25
C THR A 13 11.46 26.91 29.45
N THR A 14 10.83 27.67 28.54
CA THR A 14 10.12 27.11 27.40
C THR A 14 11.13 26.32 26.56
N SER A 15 11.39 25.07 26.93
CA SER A 15 11.97 24.09 26.03
C SER A 15 10.90 23.81 24.97
N SER A 16 10.94 24.59 23.88
CA SER A 16 10.30 24.18 22.63
C SER A 16 10.69 22.72 22.39
N PRO A 17 9.74 21.80 22.13
CA PRO A 17 10.11 20.44 21.79
C PRO A 17 10.87 20.54 20.47
N THR A 18 12.19 20.39 20.54
CA THR A 18 13.01 20.15 19.34
C THR A 18 12.55 18.81 18.81
N ILE A 19 11.57 18.83 17.91
CA ILE A 19 11.21 17.67 17.12
C ILE A 19 12.48 17.35 16.33
N LEU A 20 13.17 16.28 16.71
CA LEU A 20 14.16 15.65 15.85
C LEU A 20 13.37 15.13 14.66
N VAL A 21 13.19 15.99 13.66
CA VAL A 21 12.60 15.60 12.39
C VAL A 21 13.61 14.68 11.76
N SER A 22 13.32 13.38 11.73
CA SER A 22 14.19 12.42 11.04
C SER A 22 14.23 12.77 9.56
N ASP A 23 15.34 12.46 8.89
CA ASP A 23 15.45 12.61 7.44
C ASP A 23 14.33 11.86 6.70
N GLU A 24 13.84 10.76 7.29
CA GLU A 24 12.68 10.00 6.80
C GLU A 24 11.38 10.83 6.79
N PHE A 25 11.16 11.69 7.79
CA PHE A 25 9.99 12.56 7.85
C PHE A 25 10.10 13.72 6.84
N LEU A 26 11.30 14.27 6.63
CA LEU A 26 11.52 15.27 5.58
C LEU A 26 11.31 14.67 4.19
N GLU A 27 11.79 13.45 3.96
CA GLU A 27 11.57 12.71 2.72
C GLU A 27 10.07 12.41 2.51
N PHE A 28 9.35 12.04 3.58
CA PHE A 28 7.90 11.89 3.56
C PHE A 28 7.18 13.20 3.20
N LEU A 29 7.60 14.33 3.78
CA LEU A 29 7.03 15.65 3.47
C LEU A 29 7.31 16.08 2.02
N GLN A 30 8.52 15.82 1.53
CA GLN A 30 8.91 16.14 0.15
C GLN A 30 8.11 15.31 -0.85
N TYR A 31 7.90 14.02 -0.55
CA TYR A 31 6.99 13.16 -1.31
C TYR A 31 5.55 13.68 -1.29
N HIS A 32 5.02 14.03 -0.11
CA HIS A 32 3.66 14.56 0.02
C HIS A 32 3.46 15.86 -0.78
N LYS A 33 4.49 16.72 -0.82
CA LYS A 33 4.49 17.93 -1.65
C LYS A 33 4.42 17.60 -3.14
N SER A 34 5.20 16.62 -3.61
CA SER A 34 5.18 16.16 -5.00
C SER A 34 3.81 15.59 -5.41
N ILE A 35 3.14 14.83 -4.55
CA ILE A 35 1.78 14.33 -4.82
C ILE A 35 0.79 15.48 -4.98
N LYS A 36 0.85 16.48 -4.09
CA LYS A 36 -0.09 17.61 -4.07
C LYS A 36 0.03 18.48 -5.33
N GLU A 37 1.21 18.53 -5.95
CA GLU A 37 1.46 19.23 -7.21
C GLU A 37 1.05 18.40 -8.44
N SER A 38 1.04 17.06 -8.34
CA SER A 38 0.67 16.15 -9.44
C SER A 38 -0.81 15.77 -9.49
N SER A 39 -1.61 16.13 -8.47
CA SER A 39 -3.02 15.71 -8.34
C SER A 39 -4.00 16.80 -8.81
N SER A 40 -4.22 16.86 -10.12
CA SER A 40 -5.42 17.46 -10.73
C SER A 40 -6.41 16.37 -11.19
N VAL A 41 -6.68 15.39 -10.32
CA VAL A 41 -7.67 14.33 -10.59
C VAL A 41 -8.89 14.51 -9.72
N THR A 42 -10.02 14.74 -10.37
CA THR A 42 -11.37 14.80 -9.80
C THR A 42 -11.70 13.48 -9.10
N ALA A 43 -12.06 13.56 -7.83
CA ALA A 43 -12.60 12.43 -7.10
C ALA A 43 -13.99 12.07 -7.64
N PHE A 44 -14.11 10.94 -8.33
CA PHE A 44 -15.42 10.34 -8.58
C PHE A 44 -15.87 9.62 -7.32
N ALA A 45 -16.77 10.25 -6.57
CA ALA A 45 -17.54 9.58 -5.53
C ALA A 45 -18.51 8.60 -6.21
N GLY A 46 -18.15 7.31 -6.24
CA GLY A 46 -19.08 6.24 -6.59
C GLY A 46 -20.07 6.00 -5.45
N PRO A 47 -21.33 5.61 -5.75
CA PRO A 47 -22.37 5.41 -4.75
C PRO A 47 -22.01 4.24 -3.81
N ASP A 48 -22.46 4.34 -2.55
CA ASP A 48 -22.35 3.33 -1.49
C ASP A 48 -22.59 1.91 -2.03
N LYS A 49 -21.49 1.23 -2.39
CA LYS A 49 -21.49 -0.20 -2.64
C LYS A 49 -21.06 -0.85 -1.34
N THR A 50 -21.99 -1.52 -0.67
CA THR A 50 -21.66 -2.59 0.27
C THR A 50 -20.66 -3.51 -0.41
N CYS A 51 -19.41 -3.43 0.03
CA CYS A 51 -18.28 -4.08 -0.62
C CYS A 51 -18.36 -5.58 -0.29
N LEU A 52 -19.15 -6.34 -1.07
CA LEU A 52 -19.07 -7.80 -1.06
C LEU A 52 -17.70 -8.17 -1.66
N ILE A 53 -16.69 -8.27 -0.80
CA ILE A 53 -15.35 -8.71 -1.20
C ILE A 53 -15.44 -10.20 -1.51
N THR A 54 -15.73 -10.54 -2.77
CA THR A 54 -15.55 -11.91 -3.26
C THR A 54 -14.05 -12.21 -3.27
N SER A 55 -13.65 -13.23 -2.52
CA SER A 55 -12.32 -13.46 -1.97
C SER A 55 -11.22 -13.88 -2.96
N SER A 56 -11.56 -14.43 -4.12
CA SER A 56 -10.61 -15.27 -4.86
C SER A 56 -9.44 -14.55 -5.54
N ASN A 57 -9.50 -13.24 -5.75
CA ASN A 57 -8.44 -12.48 -6.44
C ASN A 57 -8.01 -11.18 -5.73
N LYS A 58 -8.57 -10.85 -4.57
CA LYS A 58 -8.27 -9.58 -3.88
C LYS A 58 -7.16 -9.75 -2.86
N TRP A 59 -6.23 -8.81 -2.84
CA TRP A 59 -5.08 -8.80 -1.95
C TRP A 59 -5.27 -7.74 -0.85
N VAL A 60 -5.39 -8.19 0.39
CA VAL A 60 -5.40 -7.32 1.58
C VAL A 60 -3.96 -6.94 1.91
N ILE A 61 -3.74 -5.66 2.17
CA ILE A 61 -2.44 -5.12 2.54
C ILE A 61 -2.38 -5.11 4.07
N ASP A 62 -1.57 -6.00 4.64
CA ASP A 62 -1.64 -6.36 6.05
C ASP A 62 -0.26 -6.23 6.72
N SER A 63 -0.16 -5.32 7.70
CA SER A 63 1.03 -5.16 8.54
C SER A 63 1.14 -6.23 9.63
N GLY A 64 0.03 -6.90 9.99
CA GLY A 64 0.00 -8.01 10.93
C GLY A 64 0.47 -9.34 10.33
N ALA A 65 0.44 -9.48 9.01
CA ALA A 65 0.94 -10.67 8.33
C ALA A 65 2.48 -10.69 8.28
N THR A 66 3.08 -11.84 8.63
CA THR A 66 4.54 -12.08 8.50
C THR A 66 4.95 -12.59 7.11
N ASN A 67 4.01 -13.17 6.37
CA ASN A 67 4.24 -13.74 5.05
C ASN A 67 3.17 -13.28 4.07
N HIS A 68 3.51 -13.25 2.79
CA HIS A 68 2.51 -13.23 1.73
C HIS A 68 1.78 -14.58 1.71
N MET A 69 0.45 -14.57 1.58
CA MET A 69 -0.36 -15.79 1.69
C MET A 69 -1.51 -15.75 0.68
N THR A 70 -1.86 -16.90 0.12
CA THR A 70 -3.02 -17.07 -0.76
C THR A 70 -3.57 -18.50 -0.66
N ASP A 71 -4.88 -18.67 -0.81
CA ASP A 71 -5.50 -19.99 -0.99
C ASP A 71 -5.63 -20.40 -2.46
N ASN A 72 -5.34 -19.50 -3.40
CA ASN A 72 -5.54 -19.70 -4.82
C ASN A 72 -4.27 -20.27 -5.48
N PRO A 73 -4.23 -21.56 -5.85
CA PRO A 73 -3.05 -22.15 -6.47
C PRO A 73 -2.83 -21.68 -7.92
N ASN A 74 -3.85 -21.10 -8.57
CA ASN A 74 -3.81 -20.80 -10.01
C ASN A 74 -3.07 -19.49 -10.34
N ILE A 75 -2.79 -18.65 -9.34
CA ILE A 75 -2.14 -17.34 -9.53
C ILE A 75 -0.61 -17.40 -9.42
N PHE A 76 -0.06 -18.57 -9.11
CA PHE A 76 1.38 -18.77 -9.01
C PHE A 76 2.03 -18.85 -10.40
N SER A 77 2.97 -17.95 -10.67
CA SER A 77 3.84 -18.06 -11.85
C SER A 77 4.98 -19.08 -11.66
N SER A 78 5.29 -19.39 -10.41
CA SER A 78 6.20 -20.47 -10.01
C SER A 78 5.67 -21.08 -8.72
N PHE A 79 5.82 -22.38 -8.55
CA PHE A 79 5.35 -23.06 -7.34
C PHE A 79 6.26 -24.23 -6.97
N ARG A 80 6.57 -24.33 -5.67
CA ARG A 80 7.32 -25.42 -5.08
C ARG A 80 6.54 -25.98 -3.90
N SER A 81 6.09 -27.22 -4.03
CA SER A 81 5.48 -27.96 -2.92
C SER A 81 6.49 -28.20 -1.81
N HIS A 82 6.04 -28.08 -0.56
CA HIS A 82 6.86 -28.45 0.58
C HIS A 82 6.88 -29.99 0.72
N LYS A 83 8.06 -30.56 1.03
CA LYS A 83 8.20 -32.02 1.25
C LYS A 83 7.43 -32.49 2.50
N ALA A 84 7.24 -31.59 3.46
CA ALA A 84 6.39 -31.77 4.63
C ALA A 84 5.63 -30.46 4.88
N PRO A 85 4.39 -30.51 5.41
CA PRO A 85 3.62 -29.31 5.71
C PRO A 85 4.39 -28.44 6.71
N SER A 86 4.54 -27.15 6.40
CA SER A 86 5.16 -26.19 7.33
C SER A 86 4.07 -25.54 8.15
N SER A 87 4.06 -25.81 9.46
CA SER A 87 3.11 -25.25 10.42
C SER A 87 3.34 -23.76 10.59
N LEU A 88 2.25 -23.00 10.57
CA LEU A 88 2.21 -21.56 10.80
C LEU A 88 1.19 -21.29 11.89
N THR A 89 1.45 -20.29 12.71
CA THR A 89 0.46 -19.77 13.67
C THR A 89 -0.22 -18.56 13.07
N VAL A 90 -1.55 -18.53 13.07
CA VAL A 90 -2.34 -17.38 12.64
C VAL A 90 -2.75 -16.52 13.85
N ALA A 91 -3.34 -15.36 13.58
CA ALA A 91 -3.62 -14.34 14.60
C ALA A 91 -4.53 -14.81 15.76
N ASP A 92 -5.41 -15.79 15.52
CA ASP A 92 -6.28 -16.39 16.54
C ASP A 92 -5.58 -17.47 17.40
N GLY A 93 -4.28 -17.71 17.17
CA GLY A 93 -3.48 -18.71 17.87
C GLY A 93 -3.62 -20.12 17.33
N THR A 94 -4.51 -20.37 16.36
CA THR A 94 -4.60 -21.67 15.70
C THR A 94 -3.42 -21.90 14.76
N THR A 95 -3.19 -23.17 14.43
CA THR A 95 -2.13 -23.57 13.50
C THR A 95 -2.71 -23.99 12.16
N CYS A 96 -2.15 -23.43 11.09
CA CYS A 96 -2.42 -23.85 9.72
C CYS A 96 -1.15 -24.41 9.07
N SER A 97 -1.29 -25.14 7.97
CA SER A 97 -0.16 -25.77 7.29
C SER A 97 -0.06 -25.29 5.85
N SER A 98 1.10 -24.73 5.49
CA SER A 98 1.36 -24.36 4.09
C SER A 98 1.75 -25.59 3.26
N VAL A 99 1.13 -25.71 2.08
CA VAL A 99 1.36 -26.82 1.14
C VAL A 99 2.53 -26.57 0.19
N GLY A 100 2.95 -25.31 0.06
CA GLY A 100 4.06 -24.91 -0.78
C GLY A 100 4.24 -23.40 -0.79
N SER A 101 5.18 -22.94 -1.61
CA SER A 101 5.44 -21.53 -1.81
C SER A 101 5.89 -21.22 -3.24
N GLY A 102 5.77 -19.95 -3.63
CA GLY A 102 6.07 -19.56 -5.01
C GLY A 102 6.03 -18.05 -5.24
N THR A 103 6.09 -17.68 -6.52
CA THR A 103 6.00 -16.29 -6.96
C THR A 103 4.61 -15.99 -7.51
N VAL A 104 4.04 -14.86 -7.11
CA VAL A 104 2.74 -14.36 -7.59
C VAL A 104 2.89 -12.92 -8.05
N LYS A 105 2.13 -12.52 -9.08
CA LYS A 105 2.00 -11.14 -9.54
C LYS A 105 0.58 -10.64 -9.30
N PRO A 106 0.30 -9.99 -8.16
CA PRO A 106 -1.00 -9.37 -7.90
C PRO A 106 -1.38 -8.30 -8.92
N THR A 107 -0.39 -7.57 -9.45
CA THR A 107 -0.54 -6.55 -10.50
C THR A 107 0.62 -6.67 -11.50
N SER A 108 0.57 -5.89 -12.59
CA SER A 108 1.68 -5.79 -13.55
C SER A 108 2.97 -5.24 -12.92
N SER A 109 2.84 -4.38 -11.91
CA SER A 109 3.94 -3.66 -11.25
C SER A 109 4.46 -4.32 -9.97
N ILE A 110 3.67 -5.19 -9.31
CA ILE A 110 4.03 -5.82 -8.04
C ILE A 110 4.27 -7.31 -8.27
N THR A 111 5.49 -7.76 -7.94
CA THR A 111 5.84 -9.19 -7.91
C THR A 111 6.17 -9.60 -6.47
N LEU A 112 5.41 -10.56 -5.95
CA LEU A 112 5.61 -11.11 -4.61
C LEU A 112 6.35 -12.44 -4.73
N SER A 113 7.48 -12.56 -4.05
CA SER A 113 8.21 -13.82 -3.94
C SER A 113 7.88 -14.53 -2.63
N SER A 114 8.14 -15.84 -2.56
CA SER A 114 7.95 -16.65 -1.35
C SER A 114 6.53 -16.55 -0.76
N VAL A 115 5.52 -16.45 -1.62
CA VAL A 115 4.10 -16.45 -1.24
C VAL A 115 3.74 -17.86 -0.79
N LEU A 116 3.17 -17.99 0.41
CA LEU A 116 2.72 -19.26 0.96
C LEU A 116 1.35 -19.63 0.41
N SER A 117 1.19 -20.89 -0.02
CA SER A 117 -0.12 -21.44 -0.33
C SER A 117 -0.74 -22.04 0.94
N LEU A 118 -1.86 -21.46 1.37
CA LEU A 118 -2.60 -21.81 2.58
C LEU A 118 -4.07 -22.07 2.25
N PRO A 119 -4.56 -23.31 2.36
CA PRO A 119 -5.96 -23.62 2.13
C PRO A 119 -6.89 -22.86 3.09
N ASN A 120 -8.10 -22.51 2.60
CA ASN A 120 -9.17 -21.87 3.37
C ASN A 120 -8.83 -20.47 3.91
N LEU A 121 -7.95 -19.74 3.23
CA LEU A 121 -7.66 -18.35 3.55
C LEU A 121 -8.81 -17.46 3.03
N ALA A 122 -9.37 -16.61 3.89
CA ALA A 122 -10.49 -15.75 3.49
C ALA A 122 -10.10 -14.70 2.44
N PHE A 123 -8.85 -14.20 2.48
CA PHE A 123 -8.32 -13.21 1.54
C PHE A 123 -6.83 -13.45 1.30
N ASN A 124 -6.35 -13.14 0.10
CA ASN A 124 -4.91 -13.12 -0.13
C ASN A 124 -4.27 -11.98 0.67
N LEU A 125 -3.11 -12.20 1.27
CA LEU A 125 -2.46 -11.24 2.16
C LEU A 125 -1.12 -10.78 1.59
N ILE A 126 -0.90 -9.47 1.55
CA ILE A 126 0.40 -8.85 1.34
C ILE A 126 0.96 -8.45 2.69
N SER A 127 1.97 -9.17 3.17
CA SER A 127 2.76 -8.74 4.31
C SER A 127 3.53 -7.45 3.99
N VAL A 128 3.17 -6.36 4.69
CA VAL A 128 3.86 -5.07 4.54
C VAL A 128 5.33 -5.20 4.91
N SER A 129 5.66 -5.91 6.00
CA SER A 129 7.04 -6.07 6.45
C SER A 129 7.92 -6.86 5.49
N LYS A 130 7.36 -7.82 4.73
CA LYS A 130 8.09 -8.51 3.66
C LYS A 130 8.30 -7.62 2.46
N ILE A 131 7.24 -7.01 1.93
CA ILE A 131 7.35 -6.26 0.67
C ILE A 131 8.27 -5.04 0.80
N THR A 132 8.25 -4.35 1.95
CA THR A 132 9.13 -3.19 2.18
C THR A 132 10.60 -3.58 2.25
N ARG A 133 10.91 -4.69 2.93
CA ARG A 133 12.29 -5.21 3.07
C ARG A 133 12.82 -5.83 1.77
N ASP A 134 11.99 -6.63 1.10
CA ASP A 134 12.44 -7.44 -0.03
C ASP A 134 12.54 -6.61 -1.32
N LEU A 135 11.71 -5.58 -1.50
CA LEU A 135 11.66 -4.75 -2.71
C LEU A 135 12.16 -3.32 -2.53
N ASN A 136 12.64 -2.95 -1.33
CA ASN A 136 13.03 -1.58 -0.97
C ASN A 136 11.89 -0.57 -1.20
N TYR A 137 10.69 -0.95 -0.75
CA TYR A 137 9.48 -0.14 -0.85
C TYR A 137 9.14 0.52 0.49
N CYS A 138 8.41 1.62 0.41
CA CYS A 138 7.68 2.22 1.52
C CYS A 138 6.17 2.07 1.25
N VAL A 139 5.39 1.77 2.28
CA VAL A 139 3.93 1.75 2.20
C VAL A 139 3.38 2.86 3.08
N ALA A 140 2.75 3.86 2.46
CA ALA A 140 2.13 4.98 3.16
C ALA A 140 0.62 4.77 3.22
N PHE A 141 0.06 4.72 4.43
CA PHE A 141 -1.38 4.63 4.67
C PHE A 141 -1.99 6.00 4.88
N PHE A 142 -3.10 6.26 4.19
CA PHE A 142 -3.93 7.45 4.28
C PHE A 142 -5.36 7.04 4.63
N PRO A 143 -6.23 7.94 5.11
CA PRO A 143 -7.56 7.58 5.60
C PRO A 143 -8.39 6.68 4.66
N ASN A 144 -8.27 6.84 3.35
CA ASN A 144 -9.09 6.12 2.36
C ASN A 144 -8.28 5.28 1.34
N HIS A 145 -6.95 5.27 1.44
CA HIS A 145 -6.08 4.60 0.46
C HIS A 145 -4.68 4.37 1.02
N CYS A 146 -3.87 3.58 0.31
CA CYS A 146 -2.44 3.48 0.60
C CYS A 146 -1.63 3.49 -0.70
N LEU A 147 -0.35 3.83 -0.59
CA LEU A 147 0.55 3.94 -1.73
C LEU A 147 1.80 3.10 -1.48
N PHE A 148 2.24 2.38 -2.51
CA PHE A 148 3.54 1.71 -2.55
C PHE A 148 4.52 2.62 -3.29
N LEU A 149 5.52 3.09 -2.57
CA LEU A 149 6.58 3.96 -3.09
C LEU A 149 7.87 3.16 -3.21
N HIS A 150 8.45 3.14 -4.40
CA HIS A 150 9.79 2.61 -4.57
C HIS A 150 10.81 3.62 -4.02
N LEU A 151 11.58 3.24 -2.99
CA LEU A 151 12.44 4.19 -2.28
C LEU A 151 13.62 4.69 -3.12
N THR A 152 14.17 3.88 -4.03
CA THR A 152 15.25 4.33 -4.94
C THR A 152 14.76 5.29 -6.02
N THR A 153 13.69 4.92 -6.75
CA THR A 153 13.23 5.71 -7.91
C THR A 153 12.27 6.83 -7.53
N LYS A 154 11.78 6.83 -6.28
CA LYS A 154 10.72 7.73 -5.78
C LYS A 154 9.42 7.66 -6.59
N GLN A 155 9.19 6.54 -7.30
CA GLN A 155 7.98 6.33 -8.08
C GLN A 155 6.92 5.55 -7.30
N ILE A 156 5.66 5.91 -7.53
CA ILE A 156 4.51 5.12 -7.06
C ILE A 156 4.38 3.90 -7.96
N ILE A 157 4.55 2.71 -7.37
CA ILE A 157 4.49 1.43 -8.11
C ILE A 157 3.16 0.71 -7.89
N GLY A 158 2.36 1.14 -6.92
CA GLY A 158 1.05 0.56 -6.67
C GLY A 158 0.22 1.39 -5.72
N LYS A 159 -1.08 1.11 -5.69
CA LYS A 159 -2.07 1.77 -4.84
C LYS A 159 -2.99 0.73 -4.23
N GLY A 160 -3.48 1.00 -3.03
CA GLY A 160 -4.62 0.29 -2.46
C GLY A 160 -5.72 1.28 -2.08
N TYR A 161 -6.96 0.82 -2.02
CA TYR A 161 -8.12 1.58 -1.57
C TYR A 161 -8.69 0.97 -0.31
N LEU A 162 -9.29 1.81 0.54
CA LEU A 162 -10.05 1.33 1.69
C LEU A 162 -11.40 0.77 1.20
N CYS A 163 -11.72 -0.47 1.57
CA CYS A 163 -13.06 -1.04 1.43
C CYS A 163 -13.43 -1.75 2.74
N GLY A 164 -14.51 -1.29 3.37
CA GLY A 164 -14.76 -1.59 4.79
C GLY A 164 -13.60 -1.07 5.63
N ASP A 165 -13.06 -1.92 6.51
CA ASP A 165 -11.91 -1.59 7.36
C ASP A 165 -10.59 -2.21 6.84
N LEU A 166 -10.55 -2.62 5.58
CA LEU A 166 -9.39 -3.27 4.95
C LEU A 166 -8.86 -2.44 3.77
N TYR A 167 -7.53 -2.33 3.68
CA TYR A 167 -6.87 -1.80 2.50
C TYR A 167 -6.68 -2.92 1.48
N ILE A 168 -7.33 -2.76 0.33
CA ILE A 168 -7.30 -3.72 -0.77
C ILE A 168 -6.41 -3.18 -1.89
N LEU A 169 -5.51 -4.01 -2.40
CA LEU A 169 -4.67 -3.65 -3.54
C LEU A 169 -5.54 -3.38 -4.76
N ASP A 170 -5.28 -2.25 -5.41
CA ASP A 170 -5.94 -1.84 -6.64
C ASP A 170 -5.26 -2.49 -7.86
N GLU A 171 -6.02 -2.72 -8.92
CA GLU A 171 -5.46 -3.06 -10.23
C GLU A 171 -4.87 -1.78 -10.84
N TRP A 172 -3.73 -1.37 -10.28
CA TRP A 172 -3.04 -0.16 -10.69
C TRP A 172 -2.16 -0.45 -11.91
N GLU A 173 -2.52 0.15 -13.05
CA GLU A 173 -1.63 0.29 -14.19
C GLU A 173 -1.00 1.69 -14.17
N PRO A 174 0.33 1.83 -14.18
CA PRO A 174 0.96 3.12 -14.40
C PRO A 174 0.44 3.68 -15.73
N GLN A 175 -0.33 4.76 -15.70
CA GLN A 175 -0.72 5.45 -16.92
C GLN A 175 0.57 6.00 -17.53
N SER A 176 1.07 5.35 -18.58
CA SER A 176 2.21 5.85 -19.35
C SER A 176 1.96 7.32 -19.67
N ILE A 177 2.94 8.19 -19.43
CA ILE A 177 2.85 9.61 -19.80
C ILE A 177 2.49 9.75 -21.30
N ALA A 178 2.98 8.81 -22.13
CA ALA A 178 2.59 8.68 -23.53
C ALA A 178 1.07 8.43 -23.75
N LEU A 179 0.42 7.63 -22.91
CA LEU A 179 -1.02 7.36 -22.96
C LEU A 179 -1.83 8.57 -22.51
N VAL A 180 -1.40 9.25 -21.44
CA VAL A 180 -2.03 10.49 -20.97
C VAL A 180 -1.90 11.59 -22.02
N LEU A 181 -0.71 11.77 -22.59
CA LEU A 181 -0.49 12.68 -23.72
C LEU A 181 -1.32 12.28 -24.94
N CYS A 182 -1.45 10.99 -25.26
CA CYS A 182 -2.25 10.53 -26.39
C CYS A 182 -3.75 10.79 -26.20
N LEU A 183 -4.26 10.62 -24.97
CA LEU A 183 -5.65 10.95 -24.63
C LEU A 183 -5.89 12.46 -24.63
N LEU A 184 -4.95 13.26 -24.12
CA LEU A 184 -5.00 14.72 -24.19
C LEU A 184 -4.93 15.23 -25.64
N LEU A 185 -4.06 14.66 -26.47
CA LEU A 185 -3.97 14.98 -27.89
C LEU A 185 -5.25 14.60 -28.63
N LYS A 186 -5.84 13.43 -28.36
CA LYS A 186 -7.16 13.06 -28.91
C LYS A 186 -8.23 14.05 -28.50
N HIS A 187 -8.28 14.42 -27.21
CA HIS A 187 -9.22 15.43 -26.73
C HIS A 187 -8.97 16.82 -27.36
N ILE A 188 -7.73 17.20 -27.67
CA ILE A 188 -7.44 18.47 -28.37
C ILE A 188 -7.89 18.41 -29.84
N VAL A 189 -7.68 17.27 -30.52
CA VAL A 189 -8.06 17.06 -31.91
C VAL A 189 -9.58 16.98 -32.06
N ASP A 190 -10.27 16.29 -31.15
CA ASP A 190 -11.72 16.10 -31.16
C ASP A 190 -12.50 17.39 -30.83
N TRP A 191 -11.90 18.32 -30.07
CA TRP A 191 -12.49 19.62 -29.77
C TRP A 191 -12.08 20.73 -30.74
N GLY A 192 -11.29 20.41 -31.78
CA GLY A 192 -10.92 21.34 -32.83
C GLY A 192 -10.22 22.61 -32.36
N ILE A 193 -9.53 22.57 -31.20
CA ILE A 193 -8.77 23.72 -30.70
C ILE A 193 -7.58 23.91 -31.65
N PRO A 194 -7.49 25.04 -32.39
CA PRO A 194 -6.34 25.29 -33.23
C PRO A 194 -5.11 25.39 -32.34
N LEU A 195 -4.10 24.56 -32.60
CA LEU A 195 -2.76 24.74 -32.06
C LEU A 195 -2.22 26.05 -32.62
N CYS A 196 -2.42 27.16 -31.90
CA CYS A 196 -1.58 28.33 -32.09
C CYS A 196 -0.17 27.95 -31.60
N LEU A 197 0.73 27.69 -32.55
CA LEU A 197 2.16 27.70 -32.25
C LEU A 197 2.55 29.13 -31.88
N CYS A 198 3.06 29.30 -30.66
CA CYS A 198 3.91 30.41 -30.25
C CYS A 198 5.29 29.85 -29.94
#